data_AF-A0A937WNY3-F1
#
_entry.id   AF-A0A937WNY3-F1
#
_cell.length_a   1.000
_cell.length_b   1.000
_cell.length_c   1.000
_cell.angle_alpha   90.00
_cell.angle_beta   90.00
_cell.angle_gamma   90.00
#
_symmetry.space_group_name_H-M   'P 1'
#
loop_
_entity.id
_entity.type
_entity.pdbx_description
1 polymer ?
#
loop_
_entity_poly.entity_id
_entity_poly.type
_entity_poly.pdbx_seq_one_letter_code
_entity_poly.pdbx_strand_id
1 'polypeptide(L)'
;MGNLEMQGGQTLNLDAGNYFLTKLTTRNSLGNIPPPQIYATGKITLYVDGDIDVKRLYIYGQNTDPTKVTIKVIGDHDVKIENESHIHGVVYAPNSEVKLKQSTVWGAVIGDEIKVDGSATIHYDEALSTSGDYISGTTVDVLSWREPN
;
A
#
# COMPACT_ATOMS: atom_id res chain seq x y z
N MET A 1 10.97 16.45 6.01
CA MET A 1 10.52 15.34 5.14
C MET A 1 11.47 15.30 3.95
N GLY A 2 11.74 14.12 3.40
CA GLY A 2 12.71 13.96 2.31
C GLY A 2 12.28 12.94 1.29
N ASN A 3 12.94 12.96 0.13
CA ASN A 3 12.69 11.99 -0.93
C ASN A 3 13.35 10.66 -0.56
N LEU A 4 12.63 9.56 -0.75
CA LEU A 4 13.21 8.22 -0.72
C LEU A 4 13.35 7.71 -2.15
N GLU A 5 14.58 7.48 -2.57
CA GLU A 5 14.90 6.88 -3.86
C GLU A 5 15.62 5.56 -3.65
N MET A 6 14.96 4.46 -4.04
CA MET A 6 15.48 3.10 -3.91
C MET A 6 16.19 2.68 -5.19
N GLN A 7 17.40 2.12 -5.07
CA GLN A 7 18.16 1.64 -6.24
C GLN A 7 18.11 0.11 -6.38
N GLY A 8 18.28 -0.38 -7.61
CA GLY A 8 18.46 -1.82 -7.87
C GLY A 8 19.48 -2.47 -6.93
N GLY A 9 19.11 -3.60 -6.33
CA GLY A 9 19.91 -4.36 -5.37
C GLY A 9 19.90 -3.79 -3.93
N GLN A 10 19.29 -2.63 -3.70
CA GLN A 10 19.23 -2.04 -2.37
C GLN A 10 18.13 -2.68 -1.53
N THR A 11 18.45 -2.97 -0.26
CA THR A 11 17.45 -3.30 0.77
C THR A 11 17.43 -2.22 1.84
N LEU A 12 16.24 -1.70 2.14
CA LEU A 12 15.99 -0.81 3.26
C LEU A 12 15.19 -1.56 4.32
N ASN A 13 15.79 -1.77 5.49
CA ASN A 13 15.11 -2.36 6.65
C ASN A 13 14.51 -1.24 7.49
N LEU A 14 13.21 -1.33 7.78
CA LEU A 14 12.48 -0.39 8.60
C LEU A 14 11.92 -1.09 9.83
N ASP A 15 12.22 -0.54 11.00
CA ASP A 15 11.60 -0.94 12.25
C ASP A 15 10.15 -0.43 12.35
N ALA A 16 9.40 -0.95 13.31
CA ALA A 16 8.03 -0.50 13.53
C ALA A 16 7.99 1.03 13.75
N GLY A 17 7.12 1.73 13.02
CA GLY A 17 7.05 3.18 13.13
C GLY A 17 6.38 3.89 11.96
N ASN A 18 6.33 5.22 12.07
CA ASN A 18 5.80 6.11 11.04
C ASN A 18 6.96 6.81 10.33
N TYR A 19 6.94 6.79 9.00
CA TYR A 19 7.95 7.41 8.15
C TYR A 19 7.29 8.44 7.25
N PHE A 20 7.93 9.59 7.09
CA PHE A 20 7.37 10.73 6.36
C PHE A 20 8.24 11.10 5.17
N LEU A 21 7.69 10.91 3.96
CA LEU A 21 8.36 11.08 2.69
C LEU A 21 7.68 12.20 1.88
N THR A 22 8.46 12.93 1.10
CA THR A 22 7.93 13.86 0.08
C THR A 22 7.84 13.22 -1.30
N LYS A 23 8.46 12.06 -1.49
CA LYS A 23 8.42 11.28 -2.73
C LYS A 23 8.93 9.87 -2.45
N LEU A 24 8.39 8.88 -3.15
CA LEU A 24 8.93 7.53 -3.20
C LEU A 24 9.21 7.16 -4.66
N THR A 25 10.49 6.94 -4.99
CA THR A 25 10.90 6.56 -6.35
C THR A 25 11.85 5.38 -6.37
N THR A 26 11.96 4.74 -7.53
CA THR A 26 13.02 3.77 -7.82
C THR A 26 13.93 4.25 -8.96
N ARG A 27 15.22 3.94 -8.88
CA ARG A 27 16.20 4.09 -9.97
C ARG A 27 16.98 2.81 -10.22
N ASN A 28 17.53 2.68 -11.43
CA ASN A 28 18.45 1.60 -11.79
C ASN A 28 17.93 0.19 -11.47
N SER A 29 16.62 -0.05 -11.57
CA SER A 29 15.99 -1.30 -11.14
C SER A 29 15.82 -2.32 -12.27
N LEU A 30 16.25 -2.03 -13.50
CA LEU A 30 16.02 -2.87 -14.70
C LEU A 30 17.19 -3.84 -14.98
N GLY A 31 16.90 -4.89 -15.77
CA GLY A 31 17.87 -5.90 -16.20
C GLY A 31 18.11 -6.99 -15.14
N ASN A 32 19.34 -7.51 -15.08
CA ASN A 32 19.73 -8.58 -14.14
C ASN A 32 20.02 -8.07 -12.72
N ILE A 33 19.60 -6.84 -12.39
CA ILE A 33 19.78 -6.26 -11.06
C ILE A 33 18.60 -6.70 -10.19
N PRO A 34 18.84 -7.21 -8.97
CA PRO A 34 17.75 -7.54 -8.06
C PRO A 34 16.83 -6.32 -7.80
N PRO A 35 15.51 -6.52 -7.69
CA PRO A 35 14.58 -5.46 -7.32
C PRO A 35 15.00 -4.76 -6.02
N PRO A 36 14.90 -3.41 -5.90
CA PRO A 36 14.95 -2.76 -4.59
C PRO A 36 13.90 -3.34 -3.64
N GLN A 37 14.25 -3.41 -2.36
CA GLN A 37 13.39 -3.97 -1.32
C GLN A 37 13.23 -3.00 -0.14
N ILE A 38 11.99 -2.80 0.31
CA ILE A 38 11.68 -2.19 1.61
C ILE A 38 11.11 -3.31 2.48
N TYR A 39 11.85 -3.69 3.51
CA TYR A 39 11.48 -4.74 4.44
C TYR A 39 11.07 -4.14 5.79
N ALA A 40 9.83 -4.40 6.20
CA ALA A 40 9.32 -3.97 7.49
C ALA A 40 9.50 -5.09 8.53
N THR A 41 10.36 -4.86 9.54
CA THR A 41 10.58 -5.81 10.65
C THR A 41 9.42 -5.81 11.66
N GLY A 42 8.59 -4.76 11.63
CA GLY A 42 7.34 -4.63 12.38
C GLY A 42 6.30 -3.82 11.61
N LYS A 43 5.24 -3.34 12.28
CA LYS A 43 4.19 -2.54 11.61
C LYS A 43 4.71 -1.15 11.28
N ILE A 44 4.68 -0.78 10.00
CA ILE A 44 5.08 0.53 9.49
C ILE A 44 3.92 1.25 8.81
N THR A 45 3.94 2.58 8.90
CA THR A 45 3.15 3.44 8.01
C THR A 45 4.08 4.41 7.28
N LEU A 46 4.09 4.34 5.95
CA LEU A 46 4.75 5.30 5.07
C LEU A 46 3.74 6.40 4.72
N TYR A 47 3.92 7.60 5.26
CA TYR A 47 3.20 8.79 4.85
C TYR A 47 3.96 9.45 3.70
N VAL A 48 3.34 9.53 2.52
CA VAL A 48 3.93 10.15 1.33
C VAL A 48 3.12 11.39 0.98
N ASP A 49 3.69 12.56 1.22
CA ASP A 49 3.15 13.85 0.78
C ASP A 49 3.82 14.23 -0.55
N GLY A 50 3.43 13.51 -1.60
CA GLY A 50 3.96 13.64 -2.96
C GLY A 50 3.83 12.36 -3.78
N ASP A 51 4.41 12.38 -4.99
CA ASP A 51 4.27 11.26 -5.92
C ASP A 51 4.91 9.96 -5.43
N ILE A 52 4.29 8.86 -5.85
CA ILE A 52 4.88 7.52 -5.83
C ILE A 52 5.11 7.11 -7.28
N ASP A 53 6.36 6.90 -7.68
CA ASP A 53 6.73 6.40 -9.01
C ASP A 53 7.76 5.28 -8.88
N VAL A 54 7.26 4.05 -8.80
CA VAL A 54 8.06 2.87 -8.49
C VAL A 54 7.96 1.82 -9.58
N LYS A 55 9.12 1.26 -9.92
CA LYS A 55 9.32 0.24 -10.95
C LYS A 55 10.18 -0.87 -10.37
N ARG A 56 9.67 -2.10 -10.39
CA ARG A 56 10.31 -3.27 -9.77
C ARG A 56 10.62 -3.05 -8.29
N LEU A 57 9.70 -2.46 -7.52
CA LEU A 57 9.88 -2.28 -6.07
C LEU A 57 9.15 -3.38 -5.30
N TYR A 58 9.84 -3.96 -4.32
CA TYR A 58 9.29 -4.98 -3.44
C TYR A 58 9.12 -4.38 -2.05
N ILE A 59 7.89 -4.31 -1.55
CA ILE A 59 7.58 -3.83 -0.19
C ILE A 59 6.83 -4.92 0.54
N TYR A 60 7.39 -5.39 1.66
CA TYR A 60 6.79 -6.47 2.43
C TYR A 60 7.18 -6.41 3.91
N GLY A 61 6.29 -6.90 4.76
CA GLY A 61 6.59 -7.12 6.17
C GLY A 61 7.14 -8.50 6.46
N GLN A 62 7.50 -8.71 7.72
CA GLN A 62 7.84 -10.03 8.25
C GLN A 62 6.80 -11.09 7.82
N ASN A 63 7.26 -12.24 7.33
CA ASN A 63 6.43 -13.33 6.80
C ASN A 63 5.48 -12.93 5.67
N THR A 64 5.78 -11.84 4.95
CA THR A 64 4.92 -11.29 3.89
C THR A 64 3.51 -10.91 4.36
N ASP A 65 3.35 -10.67 5.67
CA ASP A 65 2.09 -10.29 6.30
C ASP A 65 1.66 -8.87 5.84
N PRO A 66 0.55 -8.73 5.10
CA PRO A 66 0.13 -7.44 4.57
C PRO A 66 -0.38 -6.48 5.65
N THR A 67 -0.64 -6.95 6.88
CA THR A 67 -1.02 -6.07 8.00
C THR A 67 0.14 -5.21 8.51
N LYS A 68 1.38 -5.51 8.10
CA LYS A 68 2.59 -4.82 8.56
C LYS A 68 2.92 -3.56 7.77
N VAL A 69 2.42 -3.41 6.55
CA VAL A 69 2.78 -2.28 5.69
C VAL A 69 1.53 -1.49 5.35
N THR A 70 1.57 -0.20 5.65
CA THR A 70 0.57 0.75 5.15
C THR A 70 1.29 1.90 4.46
N ILE A 71 0.87 2.23 3.24
CA ILE A 71 1.32 3.39 2.48
C ILE A 71 0.15 4.35 2.41
N LYS A 72 0.31 5.56 2.97
CA LYS A 72 -0.69 6.62 2.98
C LYS A 72 -0.21 7.78 2.14
N VAL A 73 -0.95 8.10 1.09
CA VAL A 73 -0.70 9.29 0.27
C VAL A 73 -1.50 10.46 0.85
N ILE A 74 -0.81 11.57 1.10
CA ILE A 74 -1.39 12.79 1.67
C ILE A 74 -1.65 13.76 0.53
N GLY A 75 -2.91 14.10 0.27
CA GLY A 75 -3.29 15.00 -0.82
C GLY A 75 -3.66 14.26 -2.11
N ASP A 76 -3.58 14.97 -3.22
CA ASP A 76 -3.82 14.47 -4.59
C ASP A 76 -2.48 14.45 -5.34
N HIS A 77 -1.95 13.24 -5.56
CA HIS A 77 -0.66 13.02 -6.20
C HIS A 77 -0.70 11.81 -7.15
N ASP A 78 0.28 11.72 -8.05
CA ASP A 78 0.39 10.57 -8.95
C ASP A 78 0.91 9.33 -8.19
N VAL A 79 0.16 8.22 -8.20
CA VAL A 79 0.58 6.94 -7.62
C VAL A 79 0.75 5.90 -8.73
N LYS A 80 2.00 5.60 -9.10
CA LYS A 80 2.37 4.66 -10.17
C LYS A 80 3.20 3.51 -9.61
N ILE A 81 2.64 2.30 -9.72
CA ILE A 81 3.28 1.06 -9.28
C ILE A 81 3.36 0.13 -10.48
N GLU A 82 4.54 0.05 -11.08
CA GLU A 82 4.72 -0.56 -12.39
C GLU A 82 5.81 -1.66 -12.43
N ASN A 83 5.85 -2.41 -13.53
CA ASN A 83 6.93 -3.30 -13.93
C ASN A 83 7.35 -4.30 -12.84
N GLU A 84 6.58 -5.35 -12.59
CA GLU A 84 6.92 -6.40 -11.60
C GLU A 84 7.17 -5.83 -10.20
N SER A 85 6.45 -4.78 -9.82
CA SER A 85 6.44 -4.31 -8.43
C SER A 85 5.51 -5.19 -7.59
N HIS A 86 5.93 -5.49 -6.36
CA HIS A 86 5.23 -6.37 -5.43
C HIS A 86 5.02 -5.65 -4.11
N ILE A 87 3.76 -5.45 -3.72
CA ILE A 87 3.41 -4.78 -2.45
C ILE A 87 2.58 -5.75 -1.62
N HIS A 88 3.06 -6.10 -0.43
CA HIS A 88 2.29 -6.79 0.60
C HIS A 88 1.90 -5.75 1.63
N GLY A 89 0.68 -5.21 1.52
CA GLY A 89 0.26 -4.09 2.35
C GLY A 89 -1.01 -3.38 1.88
N VAL A 90 -1.31 -2.28 2.55
CA VAL A 90 -2.38 -1.36 2.18
C VAL A 90 -1.81 -0.15 1.46
N VAL A 91 -2.32 0.16 0.28
CA VAL A 91 -2.10 1.44 -0.42
C VAL A 91 -3.34 2.29 -0.23
N TYR A 92 -3.22 3.39 0.51
CA TYR A 92 -4.32 4.30 0.86
C TYR A 92 -4.05 5.69 0.29
N ALA A 93 -4.72 6.03 -0.80
CA ALA A 93 -4.56 7.27 -1.56
C ALA A 93 -5.94 7.82 -1.99
N PRO A 94 -6.85 8.13 -1.06
CA PRO A 94 -8.28 8.33 -1.34
C PRO A 94 -8.62 9.52 -2.23
N ASN A 95 -7.68 10.47 -2.42
CA ASN A 95 -7.88 11.63 -3.30
C ASN A 95 -6.99 11.55 -4.56
N SER A 96 -6.39 10.40 -4.85
CA SER A 96 -5.37 10.24 -5.90
C SER A 96 -5.74 9.13 -6.86
N GLU A 97 -5.30 9.27 -8.10
CA GLU A 97 -5.35 8.21 -9.10
C GLU A 97 -4.22 7.19 -8.85
N VAL A 98 -4.60 5.93 -8.63
CA VAL A 98 -3.67 4.81 -8.44
C VAL A 98 -3.57 3.98 -9.71
N LYS A 99 -2.38 3.98 -10.33
CA LYS A 99 -2.03 3.22 -11.54
C LYS A 99 -1.23 1.98 -11.17
N LEU A 100 -1.79 0.82 -11.45
CA LEU A 100 -1.12 -0.47 -11.34
C LEU A 100 -0.87 -1.03 -12.74
N LYS A 101 0.39 -1.28 -13.09
CA LYS A 101 0.74 -1.85 -14.39
C LYS A 101 1.74 -2.98 -14.26
N GLN A 102 1.34 -4.19 -14.66
CA GLN A 102 2.18 -5.40 -14.51
C GLN A 102 2.74 -5.55 -13.09
N SER A 103 1.96 -5.19 -12.07
CA SER A 103 2.35 -5.21 -10.65
C SER A 103 1.38 -6.05 -9.84
N THR A 104 1.82 -6.51 -8.68
CA THR A 104 1.00 -7.33 -7.78
C THR A 104 0.87 -6.67 -6.42
N VAL A 105 -0.36 -6.54 -5.93
CA VAL A 105 -0.65 -6.08 -4.58
C VAL A 105 -1.35 -7.20 -3.82
N TRP A 106 -0.76 -7.65 -2.70
CA TRP A 106 -1.41 -8.49 -1.70
C TRP A 106 -1.84 -7.61 -0.54
N GLY A 107 -3.13 -7.37 -0.42
CA GLY A 107 -3.72 -6.51 0.59
C GLY A 107 -4.84 -5.65 0.02
N ALA A 108 -4.81 -4.34 0.27
CA ALA A 108 -5.89 -3.45 -0.14
C ALA A 108 -5.37 -2.21 -0.87
N VAL A 109 -6.15 -1.72 -1.83
CA VAL A 109 -5.88 -0.48 -2.56
C VAL A 109 -7.11 0.41 -2.45
N ILE A 110 -6.92 1.63 -1.97
CA ILE A 110 -7.92 2.68 -1.86
C ILE A 110 -7.38 3.86 -2.67
N GLY A 111 -8.13 4.28 -3.69
CA GLY A 111 -7.83 5.41 -4.57
C GLY A 111 -9.09 6.21 -4.88
N ASP A 112 -8.95 7.45 -5.34
CA ASP A 112 -10.07 8.18 -5.97
C ASP A 112 -10.48 7.47 -7.27
N GLU A 113 -9.47 7.09 -8.04
CA GLU A 113 -9.58 6.19 -9.18
C GLU A 113 -8.50 5.12 -9.09
N ILE A 114 -8.83 3.87 -9.47
CA ILE A 114 -7.87 2.77 -9.56
C ILE A 114 -7.84 2.30 -11.01
N LYS A 115 -6.73 2.53 -11.70
CA LYS A 115 -6.46 2.06 -13.06
C LYS A 115 -5.57 0.82 -13.01
N VAL A 116 -6.06 -0.29 -13.56
CA VAL A 116 -5.35 -1.58 -13.59
C VAL A 116 -5.08 -1.95 -15.04
N ASP A 117 -3.81 -1.95 -15.43
CA ASP A 117 -3.36 -2.17 -16.79
C ASP A 117 -2.42 -3.39 -16.92
N GLY A 118 -2.47 -4.03 -18.09
CA GLY A 118 -1.63 -5.18 -18.40
C GLY A 118 -1.95 -6.39 -17.52
N SER A 119 -0.92 -7.04 -16.95
CA SER A 119 -1.05 -8.21 -16.08
C SER A 119 -1.05 -7.84 -14.59
N ALA A 120 -1.51 -6.63 -14.24
CA ALA A 120 -1.59 -6.22 -12.84
C ALA A 120 -2.66 -7.02 -12.08
N THR A 121 -2.37 -7.37 -10.83
CA THR A 121 -3.24 -8.18 -9.97
C THR A 121 -3.36 -7.60 -8.57
N ILE A 122 -4.56 -7.67 -8.00
CA ILE A 122 -4.84 -7.30 -6.61
C ILE A 122 -5.45 -8.51 -5.93
N HIS A 123 -4.77 -9.03 -4.90
CA HIS A 123 -5.23 -10.10 -4.04
C HIS A 123 -5.66 -9.48 -2.71
N TYR A 124 -6.97 -9.41 -2.47
CA TYR A 124 -7.46 -8.95 -1.19
C TYR A 124 -7.11 -9.95 -0.08
N ASP A 125 -6.53 -9.46 1.01
CA ASP A 125 -6.21 -10.28 2.18
C ASP A 125 -7.25 -10.04 3.28
N GLU A 126 -7.96 -11.11 3.67
CA GLU A 126 -9.01 -11.05 4.69
C GLU A 126 -8.49 -10.66 6.07
N ALA A 127 -7.20 -10.86 6.38
CA ALA A 127 -6.61 -10.37 7.62
C ALA A 127 -6.66 -8.83 7.74
N LEU A 128 -6.87 -8.13 6.62
CA LEU A 128 -7.10 -6.69 6.63
C LEU A 128 -8.51 -6.30 7.07
N SER A 129 -9.50 -7.20 6.99
CA SER A 129 -10.90 -6.95 7.37
C SER A 129 -11.10 -6.65 8.86
N THR A 130 -10.14 -7.04 9.70
CA THR A 130 -10.13 -6.73 11.15
C THR A 130 -9.08 -5.68 11.53
N SER A 131 -8.33 -5.15 10.56
CA SER A 131 -7.18 -4.28 10.77
C SER A 131 -7.46 -2.78 10.60
N GLY A 132 -8.60 -2.45 9.99
CA GLY A 132 -9.15 -1.10 10.08
C GLY A 132 -9.66 -0.85 11.49
N ASP A 133 -9.56 0.40 11.98
CA ASP A 133 -10.42 0.88 13.05
C ASP A 133 -11.86 0.91 12.52
N TYR A 134 -12.43 -0.27 12.27
CA TYR A 134 -13.87 -0.40 12.21
C TYR A 134 -14.38 0.07 13.56
N ILE A 135 -15.43 0.89 13.55
CA ILE A 135 -16.22 1.18 14.75
C ILE A 135 -16.80 -0.17 15.20
N SER A 136 -16.00 -0.93 15.95
CA SER A 136 -16.40 -2.11 16.67
C SER A 136 -17.23 -1.60 17.84
N GLY A 137 -18.52 -1.40 17.58
CA GLY A 137 -19.41 -0.73 18.51
C GLY A 137 -20.78 -0.36 17.97
N THR A 138 -21.02 -0.40 16.66
CA THR A 138 -22.41 -0.36 16.16
C THR A 138 -23.03 -1.75 16.31
N THR A 139 -23.47 -2.08 17.53
CA THR A 139 -24.54 -3.06 17.70
C THR A 139 -25.79 -2.49 17.05
N VAL A 140 -26.36 -3.24 16.11
CA VAL A 140 -27.71 -2.97 15.60
C VAL A 140 -28.68 -3.51 16.64
N ASP A 141 -29.17 -2.64 17.52
CA ASP A 141 -30.22 -2.98 18.47
C ASP A 141 -31.59 -2.68 17.86
N VAL A 142 -32.48 -3.68 17.86
CA VAL A 142 -33.89 -3.49 17.50
C VAL A 142 -34.56 -2.76 18.67
N LEU A 143 -34.70 -1.43 18.56
CA LEU A 143 -35.30 -0.61 19.62
C LEU A 143 -36.80 -0.88 19.82
N SER A 144 -37.51 -1.28 18.75
CA SER A 144 -38.87 -1.79 18.83
C SER A 144 -39.28 -2.44 17.51
N TRP A 145 -40.26 -3.34 17.58
CA TRP A 145 -40.90 -3.96 16.44
C TRP A 145 -42.41 -4.02 16.68
N ARG A 146 -43.22 -3.85 15.63
CA ARG A 146 -44.67 -4.10 15.65
C ARG A 146 -45.10 -4.78 14.37
N GLU A 147 -46.08 -5.68 14.44
CA GLU A 147 -46.75 -6.21 13.26
C GLU A 147 -47.84 -5.26 12.77
N PRO A 148 -48.07 -5.17 11.44
CA PRO A 148 -49.25 -4.53 10.89
C PRO A 148 -50.50 -5.38 11.19
N ASN A 149 -51.54 -4.76 11.73
CA ASN A 149 -52.88 -5.34 11.83
C ASN A 149 -53.55 -5.49 10.46
#